data_AF-G3XQG7-F1
#
_entry.id   AF-G3XQG7-F1
#
_cell.length_a   1.000
_cell.length_b   1.000
_cell.length_c   1.000
_cell.angle_alpha   90.00
_cell.angle_beta   90.00
_cell.angle_gamma   90.00
#
_symmetry.space_group_name_H-M   'P 1'
#
loop_
_entity.id
_entity.type
_entity.pdbx_description
1 polymer ?
#
loop_
_entity_poly.entity_id
_entity_poly.type
_entity_poly.pdbx_seq_one_letter_code
_entity_poly.pdbx_strand_id
1 'polypeptide(L)'
;MIIRAVTSYEVAEDTRLVSRLKYFYDIIDASVKPLHLWAWVPGLATFYKLRASMLSRGASTVGCEETTPFSSFLILERFMMGLPIAGARSTGTIAIPLAAWESQTPQLDLCIRETLRRAQPHTAVRRNIGPDLPIGAYTIPSNAFVLYPFSDAALNPTLYPDPLRWDPGRTVVDNNAFIGWGGGTHLCKGQRLANLTLKIIVAYTLMSYKIDFVSKNGDVVTGVPVPDWNDYLTCRPQGDCTLRFTKCRE
;
A
#
# COMPACT_ATOMS: atom_id res chain seq x y z
N MET A 1 -11.52 -11.03 -31.38
CA MET A 1 -12.52 -10.62 -30.37
C MET A 1 -11.92 -9.47 -29.60
N ILE A 2 -12.46 -8.26 -29.76
CA ILE A 2 -11.92 -7.05 -29.12
C ILE A 2 -12.28 -7.13 -27.64
N ILE A 3 -11.32 -7.50 -26.81
CA ILE A 3 -11.45 -7.45 -25.35
C ILE A 3 -11.36 -5.96 -25.00
N ARG A 4 -12.51 -5.31 -24.88
CA ARG A 4 -12.59 -3.96 -24.34
C ARG A 4 -12.31 -4.06 -22.83
N ALA A 5 -11.25 -3.40 -22.38
CA ALA A 5 -11.03 -3.20 -20.96
C ALA A 5 -12.21 -2.37 -20.44
N VAL A 6 -13.00 -2.96 -19.54
CA VAL A 6 -14.07 -2.24 -18.83
C VAL A 6 -13.37 -1.23 -17.93
N THR A 7 -13.78 0.02 -18.02
CA THR A 7 -13.19 1.08 -17.19
C THR A 7 -13.70 0.92 -15.75
N SER A 8 -12.87 1.30 -14.77
CA SER A 8 -13.19 1.22 -13.34
C SER A 8 -14.52 1.88 -12.97
N TYR A 9 -14.91 2.92 -13.72
CA TYR A 9 -16.19 3.62 -13.57
C TYR A 9 -17.41 2.75 -13.94
N GLU A 10 -17.33 1.99 -15.04
CA GLU A 10 -18.42 1.13 -15.54
C GLU A 10 -18.68 -0.08 -14.60
N VAL A 11 -17.69 -0.51 -13.83
CA VAL A 11 -17.79 -1.59 -12.82
C VAL A 11 -18.40 -1.08 -11.51
N ALA A 12 -18.15 0.18 -11.17
CA ALA A 12 -18.54 0.79 -9.90
C ALA A 12 -20.04 1.10 -9.78
N GLU A 13 -20.80 1.18 -10.89
CA GLU A 13 -22.24 1.47 -10.86
C GLU A 13 -23.11 0.23 -10.53
N ASP A 14 -22.57 -1.00 -10.60
CA ASP A 14 -23.31 -2.23 -10.31
C ASP A 14 -22.96 -2.84 -8.94
N THR A 15 -23.83 -2.59 -7.97
CA THR A 15 -23.73 -3.10 -6.59
C THR A 15 -23.70 -4.62 -6.47
N ARG A 16 -24.45 -5.33 -7.32
CA ARG A 16 -24.44 -6.79 -7.31
C ARG A 16 -23.12 -7.33 -7.85
N LEU A 17 -22.47 -6.61 -8.74
CA LEU A 17 -21.24 -7.04 -9.38
C LEU A 17 -20.04 -6.89 -8.43
N VAL A 18 -19.96 -5.81 -7.64
CA VAL A 18 -18.86 -5.57 -6.68
C VAL A 18 -18.89 -6.53 -5.47
N SER A 19 -20.04 -6.71 -4.81
CA SER A 19 -20.15 -7.66 -3.68
C SER A 19 -19.83 -9.08 -4.10
N ARG A 20 -20.16 -9.43 -5.35
CA ARG A 20 -19.83 -10.70 -5.96
C ARG A 20 -18.33 -10.79 -6.25
N LEU A 21 -17.72 -9.79 -6.89
CA LEU A 21 -16.29 -9.81 -7.21
C LEU A 21 -15.41 -10.02 -5.96
N LYS A 22 -15.78 -9.40 -4.84
CA LYS A 22 -15.09 -9.61 -3.56
C LYS A 22 -15.17 -11.06 -3.07
N TYR A 23 -16.36 -11.67 -3.08
CA TYR A 23 -16.54 -13.08 -2.70
C TYR A 23 -15.67 -14.01 -3.55
N PHE A 24 -15.53 -13.72 -4.85
CA PHE A 24 -14.74 -14.54 -5.74
C PHE A 24 -13.24 -14.30 -5.68
N TYR A 25 -12.83 -13.07 -5.38
CA TYR A 25 -11.46 -12.79 -5.01
C TYR A 25 -11.05 -13.69 -3.83
N ASP A 26 -11.90 -13.78 -2.80
CA ASP A 26 -11.64 -14.60 -1.61
C ASP A 26 -11.55 -16.12 -1.94
N ILE A 27 -12.31 -16.62 -2.92
CA ILE A 27 -12.25 -18.03 -3.41
C ILE A 27 -10.98 -18.32 -4.20
N ILE A 28 -10.65 -17.48 -5.18
CA ILE A 28 -9.46 -17.68 -6.04
C ILE A 28 -8.21 -17.67 -5.16
N ASP A 29 -8.16 -16.77 -4.21
CA ASP A 29 -7.09 -16.62 -3.25
C ASP A 29 -6.90 -17.88 -2.38
N ALA A 30 -8.00 -18.49 -1.92
CA ALA A 30 -7.96 -19.75 -1.17
C ALA A 30 -7.46 -20.94 -2.01
N SER A 31 -7.70 -20.93 -3.33
CA SER A 31 -7.28 -21.99 -4.24
C SER A 31 -5.77 -21.98 -4.58
N VAL A 32 -5.09 -20.85 -4.35
CA VAL A 32 -3.67 -20.64 -4.73
C VAL A 32 -2.69 -21.10 -3.65
N LYS A 33 -3.15 -21.72 -2.55
CA LYS A 33 -2.24 -22.34 -1.58
C LYS A 33 -1.73 -23.69 -2.10
N PRO A 34 -0.43 -23.85 -2.43
CA PRO A 34 0.17 -25.17 -2.29
C PRO A 34 0.14 -25.54 -0.80
N LEU A 35 -0.28 -26.76 -0.50
CA LEU A 35 -0.07 -27.40 0.82
C LEU A 35 1.43 -27.50 1.08
N HIS A 36 2.07 -26.40 1.50
CA HIS A 36 3.41 -26.43 2.06
C HIS A 36 3.25 -26.67 3.57
N LEU A 37 3.59 -27.89 4.00
CA LEU A 37 3.63 -28.29 5.41
C LEU A 37 4.57 -27.41 6.28
N TRP A 38 5.39 -26.54 5.68
CA TRP A 38 6.45 -25.78 6.34
C TRP A 38 6.48 -24.33 5.84
N ALA A 39 5.66 -23.46 6.44
CA ALA A 39 5.48 -22.06 6.03
C ALA A 39 6.75 -21.17 6.12
N TRP A 40 7.82 -21.67 6.72
CA TRP A 40 9.08 -20.93 6.94
C TRP A 40 10.23 -21.35 6.01
N VAL A 41 10.04 -22.41 5.20
CA VAL A 41 11.07 -22.86 4.25
C VAL A 41 10.90 -22.08 2.93
N PRO A 42 11.89 -21.30 2.48
CA PRO A 42 11.82 -20.59 1.21
C PRO A 42 11.65 -21.59 0.06
N GLY A 43 10.59 -21.45 -0.73
CA GLY A 43 10.37 -22.29 -1.90
C GLY A 43 11.42 -22.06 -2.99
N LEU A 44 11.53 -23.01 -3.94
CA LEU A 44 12.44 -22.94 -5.10
C LEU A 44 12.34 -21.61 -5.86
N ALA A 45 11.12 -21.05 -5.99
CA ALA A 45 10.90 -19.75 -6.62
C ALA A 45 11.63 -18.59 -5.94
N THR A 46 11.82 -18.64 -4.62
CA THR A 46 12.59 -17.65 -3.86
C THR A 46 14.08 -17.72 -4.22
N PHE A 47 14.62 -18.93 -4.42
CA PHE A 47 15.99 -19.13 -4.87
C PHE A 47 16.23 -18.65 -6.31
N TYR A 48 15.28 -18.88 -7.22
CA TYR A 48 15.37 -18.33 -8.59
C TYR A 48 15.36 -16.81 -8.61
N LYS A 49 14.53 -16.16 -7.78
CA LYS A 49 14.50 -14.69 -7.63
C LYS A 49 15.80 -14.14 -7.04
N LEU A 50 16.38 -14.81 -6.04
CA LEU A 50 17.68 -14.46 -5.47
C LEU A 50 18.81 -14.57 -6.51
N ARG A 51 18.82 -15.65 -7.31
CA ARG A 51 19.82 -15.85 -8.37
C ARG A 51 19.71 -14.77 -9.46
N ALA A 52 18.49 -14.38 -9.84
CA ALA A 52 18.27 -13.29 -10.80
C ALA A 52 18.76 -11.92 -10.28
N SER A 53 18.57 -11.65 -8.97
CA SER A 53 19.12 -10.45 -8.33
C SER A 53 20.65 -10.46 -8.21
N MET A 54 21.29 -11.62 -8.14
CA MET A 54 22.76 -11.74 -8.17
C MET A 54 23.33 -11.59 -9.59
N LEU A 55 22.65 -12.12 -10.60
CA LEU A 55 23.05 -12.01 -12.02
C LEU A 55 22.95 -10.57 -12.54
N SER A 56 21.97 -9.79 -12.07
CA SER A 56 21.80 -8.37 -12.46
C SER A 56 22.84 -7.42 -11.84
N ARG A 57 23.59 -7.86 -10.81
CA ARG A 57 24.68 -7.08 -10.21
C ARG A 57 26.01 -7.18 -10.96
N GLY A 58 26.08 -7.96 -12.04
CA GLY A 58 27.30 -8.14 -12.85
C GLY A 58 27.55 -7.10 -13.95
N ALA A 59 26.71 -6.08 -14.10
CA ALA A 59 26.83 -5.10 -15.19
C ALA A 59 26.63 -3.67 -14.69
N SER A 60 27.59 -3.14 -13.92
CA SER A 60 27.82 -1.70 -13.76
C SER A 60 29.22 -1.47 -13.19
N THR A 61 30.18 -1.25 -14.08
CA THR A 61 31.49 -0.67 -13.76
C THR A 61 31.36 0.84 -13.70
N VAL A 62 31.36 1.42 -12.51
CA VAL A 62 31.79 2.81 -12.27
C VAL A 62 32.72 2.78 -11.08
N GLY A 63 33.97 3.15 -11.33
CA GLY A 63 35.05 3.09 -10.36
C GLY A 63 34.94 4.12 -9.25
N CYS A 64 35.27 3.71 -8.04
CA CYS A 64 36.14 4.47 -7.15
C CYS A 64 36.83 3.44 -6.24
N GLU A 65 38.15 3.44 -6.30
CA GLU A 65 39.04 2.53 -5.60
C GLU A 65 39.39 3.13 -4.24
N GLU A 66 38.99 2.47 -3.15
CA GLU A 66 39.72 2.48 -1.88
C GLU A 66 39.55 1.11 -1.20
N THR A 67 40.66 0.40 -1.07
CA THR A 67 40.82 -0.96 -0.59
C THR A 67 40.88 -1.02 0.95
N THR A 68 40.09 -1.87 1.61
CA THR A 68 40.47 -3.09 2.38
C THR A 68 39.54 -3.23 3.63
N PRO A 69 39.53 -4.34 4.40
CA PRO A 69 38.87 -5.60 4.05
C PRO A 69 37.96 -6.16 5.19
N PHE A 70 37.08 -7.11 4.84
CA PHE A 70 36.62 -8.23 5.68
C PHE A 70 36.20 -7.94 7.16
N SER A 71 35.16 -7.12 7.40
CA SER A 71 34.48 -7.04 8.72
C SER A 71 33.06 -6.44 8.67
N SER A 72 32.40 -6.46 7.51
CA SER A 72 31.14 -5.71 7.33
C SER A 72 29.90 -6.36 7.96
N PHE A 73 29.98 -7.62 8.41
CA PHE A 73 28.81 -8.32 8.96
C PHE A 73 28.53 -7.97 10.43
N LEU A 74 29.58 -7.75 11.24
CA LEU A 74 29.43 -7.43 12.67
C LEU A 74 29.22 -5.93 12.94
N ILE A 75 29.71 -5.06 12.05
CA ILE A 75 29.47 -3.61 12.14
C ILE A 75 28.03 -3.29 11.75
N LEU A 76 27.47 -3.96 10.73
CA LEU A 76 26.08 -3.76 10.32
C LEU A 76 25.08 -4.26 11.37
N GLU A 77 25.39 -5.37 12.06
CA GLU A 77 24.56 -5.88 13.16
C GLU A 77 24.55 -4.91 14.37
N ARG A 78 25.71 -4.32 14.71
CA ARG A 78 25.80 -3.31 15.78
C ARG A 78 25.24 -1.94 15.38
N PHE A 79 25.31 -1.53 14.12
CA PHE A 79 24.73 -0.25 13.65
C PHE A 79 23.20 -0.32 13.49
N MET A 80 22.66 -1.46 13.05
CA MET A 80 21.21 -1.65 12.88
C MET A 80 20.46 -1.79 14.21
N MET A 81 21.15 -2.21 15.29
CA MET A 81 20.57 -2.27 16.64
C MET A 81 20.97 -1.10 17.55
N GLY A 82 22.15 -0.48 17.34
CA GLY A 82 22.68 0.55 18.24
C GLY A 82 22.25 1.99 17.92
N LEU A 83 22.10 2.34 16.64
CA LEU A 83 21.73 3.71 16.24
C LEU A 83 20.28 4.11 16.57
N PRO A 84 19.29 3.18 16.58
CA PRO A 84 17.97 3.49 17.10
C PRO A 84 17.98 3.77 18.62
N ILE A 85 18.88 3.13 19.39
CA ILE A 85 18.93 3.27 20.85
C ILE A 85 19.63 4.56 21.29
N ALA A 86 20.64 5.02 20.54
CA ALA A 86 21.33 6.28 20.84
C ALA A 86 20.58 7.51 20.31
N GLY A 87 19.94 7.43 19.14
CA GLY A 87 19.15 8.53 18.55
C GLY A 87 17.77 8.73 19.20
N ALA A 88 17.17 7.67 19.75
CA ALA A 88 15.86 7.77 20.40
C ALA A 88 15.93 8.45 21.80
N ARG A 89 17.11 8.55 22.41
CA ARG A 89 17.30 9.23 23.71
C ARG A 89 17.20 10.76 23.62
N SER A 90 17.48 11.38 22.48
CA SER A 90 17.50 12.85 22.35
C SER A 90 16.16 13.47 21.92
N THR A 91 15.18 12.66 21.48
CA THR A 91 13.94 13.16 20.84
C THR A 91 12.65 12.85 21.59
N GLY A 92 12.72 12.28 22.81
CA GLY A 92 11.55 12.05 23.68
C GLY A 92 10.55 11.00 23.18
N THR A 93 10.75 10.39 22.01
CA THR A 93 9.88 9.35 21.44
C THR A 93 10.02 7.98 22.12
N ILE A 94 10.99 7.80 23.03
CA ILE A 94 11.05 6.64 23.94
C ILE A 94 9.90 6.63 24.97
N ALA A 95 9.23 7.76 25.22
CA ALA A 95 8.19 7.80 26.26
C ALA A 95 6.87 7.12 25.85
N ILE A 96 6.62 6.91 24.54
CA ILE A 96 5.35 6.35 24.06
C ILE A 96 5.55 4.89 23.69
N PRO A 97 4.97 3.93 24.44
CA PRO A 97 5.10 2.52 24.12
C PRO A 97 4.45 2.19 22.78
N LEU A 98 4.97 1.17 22.09
CA LEU A 98 4.43 0.69 20.81
C LEU A 98 2.91 0.43 20.88
N ALA A 99 2.47 -0.16 21.99
CA ALA A 99 1.06 -0.46 22.23
C ALA A 99 0.18 0.81 22.26
N ALA A 100 0.72 1.97 22.68
CA ALA A 100 -0.01 3.23 22.64
C ALA A 100 -0.19 3.72 21.19
N TRP A 101 0.82 3.57 20.32
CA TRP A 101 0.64 3.84 18.89
C TRP A 101 -0.40 2.93 18.24
N GLU A 102 -0.52 1.69 18.71
CA GLU A 102 -1.52 0.75 18.18
C GLU A 102 -2.94 1.04 18.66
N SER A 103 -3.11 1.41 19.94
CA SER A 103 -4.43 1.48 20.57
C SER A 103 -4.95 2.90 20.85
N GLN A 104 -4.08 3.89 20.97
CA GLN A 104 -4.42 5.23 21.47
C GLN A 104 -4.40 6.32 20.38
N THR A 105 -4.36 5.94 19.10
CA THR A 105 -4.36 6.88 17.97
C THR A 105 -5.45 6.58 16.92
N PRO A 106 -6.72 6.40 17.32
CA PRO A 106 -7.79 5.98 16.42
C PRO A 106 -8.06 7.00 15.29
N GLN A 107 -7.79 8.28 15.52
CA GLN A 107 -7.93 9.31 14.48
C GLN A 107 -6.92 9.11 13.34
N LEU A 108 -5.68 8.71 13.66
CA LEU A 108 -4.69 8.40 12.65
C LEU A 108 -5.05 7.12 11.89
N ASP A 109 -5.64 6.12 12.56
CA ASP A 109 -6.17 4.93 11.88
C ASP A 109 -7.23 5.29 10.85
N LEU A 110 -8.17 6.16 11.22
CA LEU A 110 -9.22 6.64 10.31
C LEU A 110 -8.63 7.41 9.12
N CYS A 111 -7.66 8.31 9.37
CA CYS A 111 -6.97 9.05 8.32
C CYS A 111 -6.21 8.12 7.36
N ILE A 112 -5.46 7.15 7.88
CA ILE A 112 -4.73 6.17 7.07
C ILE A 112 -5.70 5.33 6.23
N ARG A 113 -6.76 4.82 6.86
CA ARG A 113 -7.78 4.01 6.18
C ARG A 113 -8.45 4.78 5.04
N GLU A 114 -8.85 6.02 5.28
CA GLU A 114 -9.50 6.85 4.26
C GLU A 114 -8.52 7.24 3.13
N THR A 115 -7.26 7.47 3.46
CA THR A 115 -6.22 7.76 2.47
C THR A 115 -5.96 6.55 1.58
N LEU A 116 -5.85 5.35 2.15
CA LEU A 116 -5.68 4.10 1.40
C LEU A 116 -6.91 3.74 0.58
N ARG A 117 -8.12 4.09 1.04
CA ARG A 117 -9.32 3.93 0.21
C ARG A 117 -9.21 4.81 -1.03
N ARG A 118 -8.94 6.11 -0.87
CA ARG A 118 -9.02 7.09 -1.96
C ARG A 118 -7.83 7.07 -2.93
N ALA A 119 -6.62 6.89 -2.41
CA ALA A 119 -5.37 7.13 -3.14
C ALA A 119 -4.51 5.85 -3.25
N GLN A 120 -5.16 4.73 -3.58
CA GLN A 120 -4.46 3.47 -3.81
C GLN A 120 -4.67 2.96 -5.25
N PRO A 121 -3.63 3.00 -6.10
CA PRO A 121 -3.74 2.57 -7.50
C PRO A 121 -3.66 1.04 -7.68
N HIS A 122 -3.72 0.28 -6.59
CA HIS A 122 -3.42 -1.14 -6.64
C HIS A 122 -4.48 -1.92 -7.41
N THR A 123 -4.04 -2.71 -8.39
CA THR A 123 -4.86 -3.67 -9.11
C THR A 123 -4.40 -5.07 -8.76
N ALA A 124 -5.29 -5.87 -8.17
CA ALA A 124 -4.97 -7.26 -7.93
C ALA A 124 -5.09 -8.06 -9.22
N VAL A 125 -4.04 -8.80 -9.56
CA VAL A 125 -4.03 -9.72 -10.71
C VAL A 125 -3.97 -11.14 -10.17
N ARG A 126 -4.92 -11.98 -10.57
CA ARG A 126 -5.01 -13.39 -10.17
C ARG A 126 -5.24 -14.27 -11.39
N ARG A 127 -4.81 -15.53 -11.32
CA ARG A 127 -5.09 -16.53 -12.35
C ARG A 127 -6.03 -17.56 -11.76
N ASN A 128 -7.10 -17.88 -12.48
CA ASN A 128 -7.93 -19.03 -12.13
C ASN A 128 -7.17 -20.31 -12.48
N ILE A 129 -6.66 -21.01 -11.48
CA ILE A 129 -5.97 -22.30 -11.67
C ILE A 129 -6.91 -23.50 -11.53
N GLY A 130 -8.17 -23.26 -11.16
CA GLY A 130 -9.21 -24.27 -10.98
C GLY A 130 -10.10 -24.45 -12.22
N PRO A 131 -11.24 -25.13 -12.07
CA PRO A 131 -12.25 -25.21 -13.12
C PRO A 131 -12.87 -23.83 -13.41
N ASP A 132 -13.71 -23.76 -14.43
CA ASP A 132 -14.49 -22.57 -14.76
C ASP A 132 -15.25 -22.07 -13.51
N LEU A 133 -15.03 -20.80 -13.16
CA LEU A 133 -15.53 -20.19 -11.93
C LEU A 133 -16.68 -19.22 -12.27
N PRO A 134 -17.95 -19.57 -11.97
CA PRO A 134 -19.08 -18.68 -12.19
C PRO A 134 -19.02 -17.50 -11.21
N ILE A 135 -18.95 -16.28 -11.74
CA ILE A 135 -19.00 -15.00 -11.04
C ILE A 135 -20.10 -14.13 -11.60
N GLY A 136 -21.05 -13.67 -10.80
CA GLY A 136 -21.96 -12.69 -11.38
C GLY A 136 -22.91 -13.33 -12.41
N ALA A 137 -23.10 -12.63 -13.50
CA ALA A 137 -23.65 -13.17 -14.74
C ALA A 137 -22.56 -13.77 -15.65
N TYR A 138 -21.32 -13.85 -15.18
CA TYR A 138 -20.13 -14.21 -15.93
C TYR A 138 -19.54 -15.54 -15.45
N THR A 139 -18.66 -16.11 -16.25
CA THR A 139 -17.86 -17.28 -15.88
C THR A 139 -16.41 -16.96 -16.22
N ILE A 140 -15.51 -17.05 -15.24
CA ILE A 140 -14.07 -16.98 -15.49
C ILE A 140 -13.61 -18.36 -15.96
N PRO A 141 -13.09 -18.49 -17.18
CA PRO A 141 -12.59 -19.77 -17.66
C PRO A 141 -11.41 -20.26 -16.81
N SER A 142 -11.23 -21.58 -16.76
CA SER A 142 -9.99 -22.17 -16.27
C SER A 142 -8.78 -21.56 -17.00
N ASN A 143 -7.70 -21.33 -16.25
CA ASN A 143 -6.46 -20.70 -16.70
C ASN A 143 -6.52 -19.21 -17.07
N ALA A 144 -7.68 -18.54 -17.01
CA ALA A 144 -7.80 -17.12 -17.32
C ALA A 144 -7.22 -16.24 -16.20
N PHE A 145 -6.76 -15.04 -16.58
CA PHE A 145 -6.39 -13.99 -15.63
C PHE A 145 -7.59 -13.10 -15.32
N VAL A 146 -7.69 -12.71 -14.06
CA VAL A 146 -8.68 -11.78 -13.53
C VAL A 146 -7.93 -10.59 -12.97
N LEU A 147 -8.36 -9.40 -13.36
CA LEU A 147 -7.85 -8.14 -12.84
C LEU A 147 -8.96 -7.49 -12.03
N TYR A 148 -8.61 -7.03 -10.84
CA TYR A 148 -9.52 -6.32 -9.95
C TYR A 148 -8.86 -5.04 -9.44
N PRO A 149 -9.17 -3.89 -10.04
CA PRO A 149 -8.74 -2.60 -9.55
C PRO A 149 -9.40 -2.31 -8.21
N PHE A 150 -8.61 -1.97 -7.18
CA PHE A 150 -9.20 -1.66 -5.86
C PHE A 150 -10.00 -0.35 -5.89
N SER A 151 -9.73 0.52 -6.86
CA SER A 151 -10.51 1.73 -7.14
C SER A 151 -11.99 1.44 -7.40
N ASP A 152 -12.34 0.27 -7.96
CA ASP A 152 -13.72 -0.06 -8.31
C ASP A 152 -14.60 -0.15 -7.06
N ALA A 153 -14.09 -0.73 -5.97
CA ALA A 153 -14.78 -0.72 -4.68
C ALA A 153 -14.66 0.64 -3.99
N ALA A 154 -13.46 1.23 -3.99
CA ALA A 154 -13.19 2.47 -3.27
C ALA A 154 -13.99 3.67 -3.79
N LEU A 155 -14.28 3.70 -5.10
CA LEU A 155 -14.99 4.79 -5.77
C LEU A 155 -16.47 4.48 -6.04
N ASN A 156 -16.97 3.31 -5.62
CA ASN A 156 -18.38 2.97 -5.74
C ASN A 156 -19.24 3.86 -4.82
N PRO A 157 -20.11 4.72 -5.35
CA PRO A 157 -20.91 5.66 -4.56
C PRO A 157 -21.95 4.96 -3.67
N THR A 158 -22.30 3.71 -3.97
CA THR A 158 -23.22 2.92 -3.14
C THR A 158 -22.54 2.37 -1.89
N LEU A 159 -21.24 2.06 -1.98
CA LEU A 159 -20.43 1.64 -0.82
C LEU A 159 -19.88 2.84 -0.05
N TYR A 160 -19.51 3.89 -0.76
CA TYR A 160 -18.93 5.11 -0.23
C TYR A 160 -19.65 6.34 -0.80
N PRO A 161 -20.68 6.86 -0.10
CA PRO A 161 -21.31 8.12 -0.49
C PRO A 161 -20.27 9.23 -0.60
N ASP A 162 -20.37 10.04 -1.66
CA ASP A 162 -19.37 11.05 -2.02
C ASP A 162 -17.93 10.48 -2.02
N PRO A 163 -17.62 9.54 -2.93
CA PRO A 163 -16.41 8.73 -2.86
C PRO A 163 -15.13 9.55 -3.08
N LEU A 164 -15.25 10.71 -3.73
CA LEU A 164 -14.14 11.62 -4.03
C LEU A 164 -13.81 12.54 -2.86
N ARG A 165 -14.74 12.81 -1.96
CA ARG A 165 -14.44 13.55 -0.72
C ARG A 165 -13.49 12.72 0.15
N TRP A 166 -12.51 13.38 0.77
CA TRP A 166 -11.72 12.75 1.83
C TRP A 166 -12.42 13.01 3.16
N ASP A 167 -12.88 11.94 3.79
CA ASP A 167 -13.60 12.01 5.07
C ASP A 167 -13.22 10.82 5.96
N PRO A 168 -12.25 10.99 6.89
CA PRO A 168 -11.89 9.97 7.85
C PRO A 168 -13.04 9.56 8.78
N GLY A 169 -14.01 10.46 9.01
CA GLY A 169 -15.15 10.25 9.88
C GLY A 169 -16.34 9.56 9.21
N ARG A 170 -16.24 9.21 7.91
CA ARG A 170 -17.35 8.62 7.17
C ARG A 170 -17.90 7.36 7.84
N THR A 171 -19.23 7.25 7.88
CA THR A 171 -19.90 6.06 8.40
C THR A 171 -19.67 4.89 7.45
N VAL A 172 -19.22 3.77 7.99
CA VAL A 172 -18.90 2.59 7.19
C VAL A 172 -20.20 1.83 6.93
N VAL A 173 -20.67 1.85 5.68
CA VAL A 173 -21.90 1.16 5.29
C VAL A 173 -21.71 -0.37 5.34
N ASP A 174 -20.52 -0.85 4.93
CA ASP A 174 -20.10 -2.24 5.03
C ASP A 174 -18.61 -2.31 5.39
N ASN A 175 -18.28 -2.93 6.52
CA ASN A 175 -16.89 -3.11 6.96
C ASN A 175 -16.07 -3.98 5.99
N ASN A 176 -16.73 -4.82 5.21
CA ASN A 176 -16.07 -5.67 4.22
C ASN A 176 -15.78 -4.95 2.90
N ALA A 177 -16.32 -3.74 2.69
CA ALA A 177 -16.06 -2.96 1.48
C ALA A 177 -14.61 -2.44 1.41
N PHE A 178 -13.96 -2.26 2.57
CA PHE A 178 -12.60 -1.77 2.62
C PHE A 178 -11.58 -2.86 2.27
N ILE A 179 -10.95 -2.71 1.12
CA ILE A 179 -9.90 -3.61 0.60
C ILE A 179 -8.54 -2.91 0.49
N GLY A 180 -8.35 -1.79 1.22
CA GLY A 180 -7.14 -0.99 1.16
C GLY A 180 -5.87 -1.78 1.52
N TRP A 181 -5.99 -2.84 2.31
CA TRP A 181 -4.87 -3.72 2.62
C TRP A 181 -4.96 -5.10 1.94
N GLY A 182 -5.72 -5.18 0.86
CA GLY A 182 -6.15 -6.43 0.25
C GLY A 182 -7.35 -7.05 0.96
N GLY A 183 -7.70 -8.26 0.53
CA GLY A 183 -8.77 -9.08 1.10
C GLY A 183 -8.37 -10.56 1.03
N GLY A 184 -9.30 -11.45 1.39
CA GLY A 184 -9.13 -12.89 1.23
C GLY A 184 -7.93 -13.47 1.97
N THR A 185 -7.26 -14.42 1.34
CA THR A 185 -6.06 -15.09 1.86
C THR A 185 -4.75 -14.37 1.52
N HIS A 186 -4.81 -13.33 0.70
CA HIS A 186 -3.75 -12.40 0.32
C HIS A 186 -3.92 -11.05 1.06
N LEU A 187 -4.43 -11.09 2.28
CA LEU A 187 -4.43 -9.95 3.19
C LEU A 187 -2.99 -9.51 3.46
N CYS A 188 -2.71 -8.20 3.40
CA CYS A 188 -1.37 -7.68 3.59
C CYS A 188 -0.84 -8.02 5.00
N LYS A 189 0.18 -8.87 5.06
CA LYS A 189 0.83 -9.26 6.32
C LYS A 189 1.62 -8.11 6.96
N GLY A 190 1.96 -7.08 6.17
CA GLY A 190 2.70 -5.90 6.60
C GLY A 190 1.85 -4.80 7.21
N GLN A 191 0.52 -4.96 7.29
CA GLN A 191 -0.41 -3.93 7.78
C GLN A 191 -0.02 -3.33 9.12
N ARG A 192 0.33 -4.18 10.09
CA ARG A 192 0.68 -3.73 11.44
C ARG A 192 1.90 -2.80 11.42
N LEU A 193 2.96 -3.20 10.72
CA LEU A 193 4.16 -2.39 10.58
C LEU A 193 3.88 -1.11 9.79
N ALA A 194 3.15 -1.20 8.67
CA ALA A 194 2.83 -0.06 7.83
C ALA A 194 2.00 0.99 8.57
N ASN A 195 0.96 0.59 9.30
CA ASN A 195 0.15 1.50 10.11
C ASN A 195 1.02 2.20 11.17
N LEU A 196 1.86 1.45 11.88
CA LEU A 196 2.75 2.02 12.88
C LEU A 196 3.70 3.06 12.27
N THR A 197 4.39 2.70 11.18
CA THR A 197 5.33 3.59 10.51
C THR A 197 4.64 4.85 10.00
N LEU A 198 3.46 4.72 9.38
CA LEU A 198 2.67 5.86 8.91
C LEU A 198 2.24 6.77 10.07
N LYS A 199 1.75 6.21 11.17
CA LYS A 199 1.37 6.97 12.37
C LYS A 199 2.54 7.79 12.92
N ILE A 200 3.70 7.17 13.06
CA ILE A 200 4.91 7.83 13.58
C ILE A 200 5.37 8.94 12.63
N ILE A 201 5.42 8.67 11.33
CA ILE A 201 5.82 9.67 10.33
C ILE A 201 4.87 10.86 10.37
N VAL A 202 3.55 10.62 10.34
CA VAL A 202 2.55 11.70 10.34
C VAL A 202 2.63 12.51 11.63
N ALA A 203 2.65 11.85 12.79
CA ALA A 203 2.72 12.53 14.08
C ALA A 203 4.01 13.36 14.21
N TYR A 204 5.17 12.77 13.89
CA TYR A 204 6.45 13.49 13.96
C TYR A 204 6.48 14.68 13.00
N THR A 205 5.99 14.50 11.77
CA THR A 205 5.97 15.56 10.76
C THR A 205 5.08 16.72 11.23
N LEU A 206 3.88 16.43 11.74
CA LEU A 206 2.94 17.45 12.21
C LEU A 206 3.42 18.16 13.49
N MET A 207 4.14 17.47 14.36
CA MET A 207 4.72 18.07 15.57
C MET A 207 5.94 18.96 15.26
N SER A 208 6.73 18.56 14.27
CA SER A 208 8.03 19.20 14.00
C SER A 208 7.97 20.28 12.93
N TYR A 209 6.98 20.23 12.03
CA TYR A 209 6.91 21.09 10.86
C TYR A 209 5.50 21.64 10.62
N LYS A 210 5.45 22.91 10.23
CA LYS A 210 4.33 23.48 9.48
C LYS A 210 4.50 23.09 8.01
N ILE A 211 3.44 22.55 7.42
CA ILE A 211 3.43 22.08 6.02
C ILE A 211 2.52 23.00 5.21
N ASP A 212 3.08 23.63 4.18
CA ASP A 212 2.32 24.46 3.24
C ASP A 212 2.41 23.85 1.82
N PHE A 213 1.29 23.84 1.09
CA PHE A 213 1.29 23.48 -0.34
C PHE A 213 1.80 24.67 -1.15
N VAL A 214 2.80 24.42 -1.98
CA VAL A 214 3.41 25.45 -2.82
C VAL A 214 3.53 24.97 -4.27
N SER A 215 3.48 25.92 -5.21
CA SER A 215 3.88 25.69 -6.59
C SER A 215 5.40 25.49 -6.66
N LYS A 216 5.91 24.98 -7.78
CA LYS A 216 7.36 24.96 -8.08
C LYS A 216 8.02 26.34 -7.90
N ASN A 217 7.27 27.42 -8.12
CA ASN A 217 7.77 28.79 -7.97
C ASN A 217 7.72 29.32 -6.53
N GLY A 218 7.15 28.55 -5.59
CA GLY A 218 7.10 28.90 -4.17
C GLY A 218 5.84 29.67 -3.73
N ASP A 219 4.91 29.93 -4.64
CA ASP A 219 3.60 30.52 -4.33
C ASP A 219 2.72 29.53 -3.58
N VAL A 220 1.98 30.00 -2.57
CA VAL A 220 1.06 29.15 -1.81
C VAL A 220 -0.11 28.75 -2.68
N VAL A 221 -0.33 27.45 -2.82
CA VAL A 221 -1.45 26.89 -3.59
C VAL A 221 -2.59 26.58 -2.62
N THR A 222 -3.79 27.05 -2.96
CA THR A 222 -5.01 26.75 -2.22
C THR A 222 -5.77 25.62 -2.93
N GLY A 223 -6.10 24.57 -2.18
CA GLY A 223 -6.78 23.39 -2.71
C GLY A 223 -6.04 22.10 -2.38
N VAL A 224 -6.79 21.01 -2.17
CA VAL A 224 -6.22 19.69 -1.91
C VAL A 224 -5.89 19.04 -3.25
N PRO A 225 -4.66 18.53 -3.46
CA PRO A 225 -4.31 17.83 -4.69
C PRO A 225 -5.23 16.63 -4.93
N VAL A 226 -5.73 16.51 -6.15
CA VAL A 226 -6.58 15.39 -6.56
C VAL A 226 -5.68 14.27 -7.09
N PRO A 227 -5.73 13.05 -6.54
CA PRO A 227 -4.93 11.92 -7.04
C PRO A 227 -5.17 11.69 -8.54
N ASP A 228 -4.11 11.38 -9.30
CA ASP A 228 -4.28 10.88 -10.67
C ASP A 228 -4.60 9.39 -10.62
N TRP A 229 -5.85 9.03 -10.86
CA TRP A 229 -6.27 7.63 -10.91
C TRP A 229 -5.83 6.91 -12.21
N ASN A 230 -5.31 7.63 -13.20
CA ASN A 230 -4.67 7.01 -14.37
C ASN A 230 -3.20 6.63 -14.12
N ASP A 231 -2.59 7.16 -13.06
CA ASP A 231 -1.27 6.73 -12.59
C ASP A 231 -1.42 5.47 -11.72
N TYR A 232 -1.39 4.33 -12.39
CA TYR A 232 -1.56 2.99 -11.80
C TYR A 232 -0.41 2.55 -10.87
N LEU A 233 0.65 3.36 -10.69
CA LEU A 233 1.74 3.05 -9.78
C LEU A 233 1.77 3.95 -8.57
N THR A 234 1.66 5.27 -8.75
CA THR A 234 1.93 6.22 -7.67
C THR A 234 0.75 7.07 -7.24
N CYS A 235 -0.36 7.08 -8.00
CA CYS A 235 -1.51 7.96 -7.77
C CYS A 235 -1.10 9.42 -7.53
N ARG A 236 0.01 9.88 -8.14
CA ARG A 236 0.49 11.24 -7.91
C ARG A 236 -0.53 12.21 -8.47
N PRO A 237 -0.84 13.30 -7.75
CA PRO A 237 -1.79 14.28 -8.25
C PRO A 237 -1.29 14.92 -9.55
N GLN A 238 -2.23 15.25 -10.44
CA GLN A 238 -1.92 15.97 -11.66
C GLN A 238 -1.55 17.42 -11.33
N GLY A 239 -0.40 17.89 -11.83
CA GLY A 239 0.09 19.25 -11.62
C GLY A 239 1.20 19.38 -10.57
N ASP A 240 1.43 20.61 -10.12
CA ASP A 240 2.46 20.90 -9.11
C ASP A 240 1.97 20.49 -7.72
N CYS A 241 2.66 19.53 -7.11
CA CYS A 241 2.40 19.08 -5.74
C CYS A 241 3.69 19.17 -4.92
N THR A 242 4.14 20.38 -4.67
CA THR A 242 5.33 20.65 -3.84
C THR A 242 4.90 21.02 -2.43
N LEU A 243 5.63 20.49 -1.44
CA LEU A 243 5.41 20.77 -0.03
C LEU A 243 6.57 21.61 0.50
N ARG A 244 6.26 22.69 1.20
CA ARG A 244 7.23 23.44 1.99
C ARG A 244 7.12 22.99 3.45
N PHE A 245 8.24 22.54 4.01
CA PHE A 245 8.36 22.20 5.42
C PHE A 245 9.05 23.35 6.15
N THR A 246 8.33 23.98 7.07
CA THR A 246 8.89 25.02 7.95
C THR A 246 8.99 24.45 9.35
N LYS A 247 10.20 24.32 9.90
CA LYS A 247 10.39 23.76 11.25
C LYS A 247 9.65 24.64 12.28
N CYS A 248 8.82 24.02 13.11
CA CYS A 248 8.23 24.70 14.27
C CYS A 248 9.37 25.03 15.24
N ARG A 249 9.57 26.32 15.58
CA ARG A 249 10.58 26.71 16.58
C ARG A 249 10.18 26.15 17.94
N GLU A 250 11.15 25.56 18.64
CA GLU A 250 11.06 25.27 20.08
C GLU A 250 10.98 26.57 20.89
#